data_AF-X1TZR1-F1
#
_entry.id   AF-X1TZR1-F1
#
_cell.length_a   1.000
_cell.length_b   1.000
_cell.length_c   1.000
_cell.angle_alpha   90.00
_cell.angle_beta   90.00
_cell.angle_gamma   90.00
#
_symmetry.space_group_name_H-M   'P 1'
#
loop_
_entity.id
_entity.type
_entity.pdbx_description
1 polymer ?
#
loop_
_entity_poly.entity_id
_entity_poly.type
_entity_poly.pdbx_seq_one_letter_code
_entity_poly.pdbx_strand_id
1 'polypeptide(L)'
;MDELKADLVLTTGGTGLSFRDVTPEATREVVEKEIPGFGELMRQKSFEITPTAIFSRAIAGIRGKSLVINLPGSPKAVKECVDIILPLVPHALDMIKGKGHENSAGYFQ
;
A
#
# COMPACT_ATOMS: atom_id res chain seq x y z
N MET A 1 -13.30 12.42 -12.11
CA MET A 1 -13.93 11.07 -12.20
C MET A 1 -12.79 10.07 -12.39
N ASP A 2 -12.89 8.84 -11.88
CA ASP A 2 -11.81 7.84 -12.02
C ASP A 2 -11.93 7.09 -13.34
N GLU A 3 -11.30 7.62 -14.38
CA GLU A 3 -11.52 7.21 -15.79
C GLU A 3 -11.03 5.79 -16.09
N LEU A 4 -9.87 5.41 -15.56
CA LEU A 4 -9.26 4.09 -15.79
C LEU A 4 -9.96 2.96 -15.03
N LYS A 5 -10.77 3.28 -14.01
CA LYS A 5 -11.43 2.30 -13.12
C LYS A 5 -10.46 1.22 -12.60
N ALA A 6 -9.24 1.63 -12.24
CA ALA A 6 -8.21 0.72 -11.78
C ALA A 6 -8.59 0.11 -10.42
N ASP A 7 -8.46 -1.20 -10.29
CA ASP A 7 -8.71 -1.90 -9.02
C ASP A 7 -7.58 -1.66 -8.00
N LEU A 8 -6.35 -1.57 -8.49
CA LEU A 8 -5.14 -1.36 -7.70
C LEU A 8 -4.35 -0.21 -8.29
N VAL A 9 -3.94 0.72 -7.43
CA VAL A 9 -3.03 1.82 -7.76
C VAL A 9 -1.80 1.68 -6.88
N LEU A 10 -0.65 1.51 -7.53
CA LEU A 10 0.65 1.51 -6.87
C LEU A 10 1.39 2.79 -7.24
N THR A 11 1.82 3.55 -6.24
CA THR A 11 2.74 4.67 -6.46
C THR A 11 4.15 4.26 -6.05
N THR A 12 5.17 4.92 -6.59
CA THR A 12 6.57 4.69 -6.21
C THR A 12 7.29 6.02 -6.02
N GLY A 13 8.07 6.12 -4.94
CA GLY A 13 8.82 7.33 -4.60
C GLY A 13 7.99 8.40 -3.88
N GLY A 14 8.69 9.43 -3.38
CA GLY A 14 8.06 10.55 -2.68
C GLY A 14 7.54 10.23 -1.28
N THR A 15 8.03 9.15 -0.64
CA THR A 15 7.58 8.67 0.68
C THR A 15 8.62 8.84 1.80
N GLY A 16 9.75 9.48 1.52
CA GLY A 16 10.80 9.73 2.50
C GLY A 16 10.59 11.01 3.32
N LEU A 17 11.70 11.57 3.81
CA LEU A 17 11.74 12.77 4.66
C LEU A 17 12.08 14.06 3.89
N SER A 18 12.30 13.98 2.58
CA SER A 18 12.64 15.17 1.78
C SER A 18 11.45 16.12 1.72
N PHE A 19 11.71 17.43 1.64
CA PHE A 19 10.66 18.45 1.47
C PHE A 19 9.80 18.25 0.21
N ARG A 20 10.29 17.48 -0.77
CA ARG A 20 9.57 17.13 -2.01
C ARG A 20 8.78 15.83 -1.90
N ASP A 21 8.99 15.05 -0.84
CA ASP A 21 8.32 13.77 -0.63
C ASP A 21 6.91 14.06 -0.11
N VAL A 22 5.93 14.07 -1.01
CA VAL A 22 4.52 14.43 -0.73
C VAL A 22 3.52 13.34 -1.12
N THR A 23 4.00 12.16 -1.52
CA THR A 23 3.14 11.05 -1.98
C THR A 23 2.14 10.61 -0.90
N PRO A 24 2.51 10.47 0.39
CA PRO A 24 1.55 10.11 1.45
C PRO A 24 0.48 11.18 1.67
N GLU A 25 0.83 12.47 1.61
CA GLU A 25 -0.11 13.58 1.71
C GLU A 25 -1.12 13.55 0.57
N ALA A 26 -0.63 13.47 -0.67
CA ALA A 26 -1.48 13.39 -1.85
C ALA A 26 -2.40 12.16 -1.82
N THR A 27 -1.90 11.03 -1.29
CA THR A 27 -2.71 9.81 -1.11
C THR A 27 -3.81 10.06 -0.08
N ARG A 28 -3.48 10.66 1.07
CA ARG A 28 -4.44 10.98 2.13
C ARG A 28 -5.54 11.93 1.67
N GLU A 29 -5.24 12.87 0.78
CA GLU A 29 -6.23 13.80 0.21
C GLU A 29 -7.27 13.11 -0.69
N VAL A 30 -6.93 11.96 -1.30
CA VAL A 30 -7.80 11.33 -2.32
C VAL A 30 -8.46 10.03 -1.86
N VAL A 31 -7.98 9.41 -0.77
CA VAL A 31 -8.59 8.20 -0.21
C VAL A 31 -9.71 8.55 0.76
N GLU A 32 -10.76 7.74 0.76
CA GLU A 32 -11.92 7.85 1.66
C GLU A 32 -11.66 7.17 3.01
N LYS A 33 -10.77 6.17 3.03
CA LYS A 33 -10.41 5.41 4.22
C LYS A 33 -8.95 4.97 4.15
N GLU A 34 -8.14 5.38 5.13
CA GLU A 34 -6.78 4.86 5.29
C GLU A 34 -6.78 3.42 5.84
N ILE A 35 -5.79 2.63 5.43
CA ILE A 35 -5.52 1.28 5.94
C ILE A 35 -4.12 1.29 6.57
N PRO A 36 -3.98 1.71 7.84
CA PRO A 36 -2.67 1.88 8.47
C PRO A 36 -1.84 0.60 8.51
N GLY A 37 -2.49 -0.56 8.59
CA GLY A 37 -1.83 -1.88 8.65
C GLY A 37 -0.88 -2.19 7.49
N PHE A 38 -1.13 -1.67 6.28
CA PHE A 38 -0.16 -1.84 5.17
C PHE A 38 1.14 -1.08 5.43
N GLY A 39 1.04 0.17 5.88
CA GLY A 39 2.22 0.98 6.21
C GLY A 39 3.00 0.38 7.39
N GLU A 40 2.29 -0.10 8.41
CA GLU A 40 2.87 -0.79 9.56
C GLU A 40 3.63 -2.06 9.15
N LEU A 41 2.98 -2.96 8.41
CA LEU A 41 3.58 -4.21 7.95
C LEU A 41 4.79 -3.97 7.06
N MET A 42 4.67 -3.09 6.06
CA MET A 42 5.77 -2.77 5.15
C MET A 42 6.97 -2.20 5.91
N ARG A 43 6.76 -1.25 6.84
CA ARG A 43 7.85 -0.71 7.68
C ARG A 43 8.48 -1.78 8.55
N GLN A 44 7.67 -2.57 9.25
CA GLN A 44 8.16 -3.61 10.16
C GLN A 44 9.01 -4.64 9.42
N LYS A 45 8.50 -5.20 8.33
CA LYS A 45 9.19 -6.22 7.55
C LYS A 45 10.42 -5.67 6.81
N SER A 46 10.35 -4.45 6.29
CA SER A 46 11.51 -3.81 5.67
C SER A 46 12.59 -3.45 6.70
N PHE A 47 12.22 -3.12 7.94
CA PHE A 47 13.16 -2.81 9.02
C PHE A 47 14.02 -4.01 9.43
N GLU A 48 13.48 -5.23 9.32
CA GLU A 48 14.24 -6.48 9.51
C GLU A 48 15.42 -6.61 8.49
N ILE A 49 15.33 -5.94 7.35
CA ILE A 49 16.34 -5.96 6.27
C ILE A 49 17.20 -4.69 6.28
N THR A 50 16.57 -3.52 6.42
CA THR A 50 17.21 -2.20 6.31
C THR A 50 16.71 -1.26 7.42
N PRO A 51 17.54 -0.89 8.41
CA PRO A 51 17.11 -0.07 9.55
C PRO A 51 16.50 1.30 9.16
N THR A 52 16.90 1.88 8.04
CA THR A 52 16.36 3.16 7.56
C THR A 52 14.91 3.06 7.05
N ALA A 53 14.32 1.85 6.98
CA ALA A 53 12.92 1.67 6.64
C ALA A 53 11.97 2.42 7.57
N ILE A 54 12.40 2.72 8.80
CA ILE A 54 11.65 3.51 9.77
C ILE A 54 11.31 4.93 9.27
N PHE A 55 12.10 5.47 8.33
CA PHE A 55 11.86 6.80 7.75
C PHE A 55 10.76 6.82 6.68
N SER A 56 10.26 5.66 6.27
CA SER A 56 9.19 5.58 5.27
C SER A 56 7.86 6.10 5.83
N ARG A 57 7.28 7.06 5.12
CA ARG A 57 5.95 7.62 5.40
C ARG A 57 4.86 6.99 4.54
N ALA A 58 5.17 5.90 3.84
CA ALA A 58 4.23 5.20 2.97
C ALA A 58 2.94 4.81 3.71
N ILE A 59 1.80 5.03 3.05
CA ILE A 59 0.47 4.64 3.50
C ILE A 59 -0.27 3.83 2.44
N ALA A 60 -1.42 3.29 2.82
CA ALA A 60 -2.40 2.72 1.90
C ALA A 60 -3.80 3.20 2.26
N GLY A 61 -4.71 3.17 1.30
CA GLY A 61 -6.10 3.54 1.52
C GLY A 61 -7.02 3.11 0.39
N ILE A 62 -8.31 3.35 0.60
CA ILE A 62 -9.40 3.00 -0.31
C ILE A 62 -9.92 4.27 -0.96
N ARG A 63 -10.10 4.25 -2.29
CA ARG A 63 -10.81 5.28 -3.05
C ARG A 63 -11.89 4.59 -3.88
N GLY A 64 -13.15 4.73 -3.50
CA GLY A 64 -14.26 4.03 -4.12
C GLY A 64 -14.06 2.51 -4.08
N LYS A 65 -13.78 1.91 -5.25
CA LYS A 65 -13.52 0.47 -5.39
C LYS A 65 -12.04 0.13 -5.62
N SER A 66 -11.16 1.10 -5.43
CA SER A 66 -9.73 0.99 -5.69
C SER A 66 -8.94 0.91 -4.39
N LEU A 67 -7.93 0.04 -4.37
CA LEU A 67 -6.88 0.02 -3.35
C LEU A 67 -5.70 0.87 -3.82
N VAL A 68 -5.26 1.83 -3.02
CA VAL A 68 -4.10 2.68 -3.29
C VAL A 68 -3.00 2.34 -2.29
N ILE A 69 -1.78 2.04 -2.75
CA ILE A 69 -0.64 1.71 -1.90
C ILE A 69 0.59 2.50 -2.35
N ASN A 70 1.25 3.17 -1.41
CA ASN A 70 2.53 3.82 -1.69
C ASN A 70 3.70 2.86 -1.50
N LEU A 71 4.54 2.72 -2.52
CA LEU A 71 5.77 1.94 -2.46
C LEU A 71 6.99 2.87 -2.33
N PRO A 72 8.12 2.36 -1.82
CA PRO A 72 9.39 3.07 -1.84
C PRO A 72 9.85 3.47 -3.25
N GLY A 73 10.91 4.28 -3.34
CA GLY A 73 11.42 4.76 -4.63
C GLY A 73 12.51 3.89 -5.27
N SER A 74 13.23 3.06 -4.49
CA SER A 74 14.31 2.23 -5.05
C SER A 74 13.76 0.90 -5.57
N PRO A 75 14.26 0.37 -6.71
CA PRO A 75 13.80 -0.92 -7.24
C PRO A 75 13.90 -2.08 -6.25
N LYS A 76 14.97 -2.09 -5.43
CA LYS A 76 15.17 -3.08 -4.36
C LYS A 76 14.04 -3.01 -3.32
N ALA A 77 13.78 -1.81 -2.78
CA ALA A 77 12.77 -1.65 -1.73
C ALA A 77 11.34 -1.83 -2.26
N VAL A 78 11.09 -1.49 -3.53
CA VAL A 78 9.83 -1.81 -4.21
C VAL A 78 9.61 -3.32 -4.25
N LYS A 79 10.61 -4.09 -4.70
CA LYS A 79 10.52 -5.54 -4.76
C LYS A 79 10.22 -6.14 -3.38
N GLU A 80 10.96 -5.73 -2.36
CA GLU A 80 10.75 -6.16 -0.97
C GLU A 80 9.32 -5.89 -0.49
N CYS A 81 8.83 -4.64 -0.66
CA CYS A 81 7.48 -4.28 -0.25
C CYS A 81 6.39 -5.02 -1.04
N VAL A 82 6.59 -5.23 -2.35
CA VAL A 82 5.66 -5.99 -3.19
C VAL A 82 5.59 -7.44 -2.71
N ASP A 83 6.72 -8.09 -2.46
CA ASP A 83 6.75 -9.47 -1.96
C ASP A 83 6.01 -9.60 -0.61
N ILE A 84 6.09 -8.58 0.25
CA ILE A 84 5.37 -8.52 1.54
C ILE A 84 3.84 -8.41 1.35
N ILE A 85 3.38 -7.52 0.46
CA ILE A 85 1.96 -7.13 0.40
C ILE A 85 1.15 -7.89 -0.64
N LEU A 86 1.79 -8.38 -1.71
CA LEU A 86 1.11 -8.97 -2.86
C LEU A 86 0.20 -10.16 -2.49
N PRO A 87 0.57 -11.05 -1.54
CA PRO A 87 -0.33 -12.12 -1.09
C PRO A 87 -1.66 -11.62 -0.50
N LEU A 88 -1.67 -10.42 0.07
CA LEU A 88 -2.83 -9.82 0.74
C LEU A 88 -3.75 -9.07 -0.22
N VAL A 89 -3.22 -8.61 -1.35
CA VAL A 89 -3.93 -7.72 -2.29
C VAL A 89 -5.21 -8.35 -2.87
N PRO A 90 -5.22 -9.61 -3.35
CA PRO A 90 -6.44 -10.20 -3.92
C PRO A 90 -7.62 -10.19 -2.94
N HIS A 91 -7.37 -10.58 -1.70
CA HIS A 91 -8.40 -10.58 -0.66
C HIS A 91 -8.89 -9.16 -0.34
N ALA A 92 -7.97 -8.20 -0.23
CA ALA A 92 -8.33 -6.81 0.01
C ALA A 92 -9.23 -6.24 -1.11
N LEU A 93 -8.93 -6.58 -2.38
CA LEU A 93 -9.75 -6.14 -3.52
C LEU A 93 -11.15 -6.78 -3.51
N ASP A 94 -11.26 -8.06 -3.16
CA ASP A 94 -12.56 -8.73 -3.02
C ASP A 94 -13.41 -8.07 -1.92
N MET A 95 -12.79 -7.74 -0.78
CA MET A 95 -13.45 -7.03 0.31
C MET A 95 -13.94 -5.63 -0.11
N ILE A 96 -13.08 -4.84 -0.75
CA ILE A 96 -13.41 -3.49 -1.25
C ILE A 96 -14.57 -3.53 -2.25
N LYS A 97 -14.67 -4.60 -3.05
CA LYS A 97 -15.74 -4.79 -4.04
C LYS A 97 -17.03 -5.38 -3.45
N GLY A 98 -17.07 -5.66 -2.14
CA GLY A 98 -18.26 -6.16 -1.45
C GLY A 98 -18.52 -7.66 -1.65
N LYS A 99 -17.49 -8.45 -2.01
CA LYS A 99 -17.64 -9.91 -2.18
C LYS A 99 -17.58 -10.71 -0.86
N GLY A 100 -17.48 -10.04 0.28
CA GLY A 100 -17.49 -10.68 1.61
C GLY A 100 -16.14 -11.28 2.06
N HIS A 101 -16.16 -11.99 3.19
CA HIS A 101 -14.97 -12.52 3.89
C HIS A 101 -14.65 -13.99 3.55
N GLU A 102 -15.43 -14.64 2.68
CA GLU A 102 -15.49 -16.10 2.59
C GLU A 102 -14.19 -16.78 2.12
N ASN A 103 -13.23 -16.03 1.56
CA ASN A 103 -11.96 -16.56 1.06
C ASN A 103 -10.72 -16.25 1.94
N SER A 104 -10.86 -15.73 3.16
CA SER A 104 -9.70 -15.34 3.98
C SER A 104 -8.76 -16.49 4.38
N ALA A 105 -9.21 -17.75 4.32
CA ALA A 105 -8.41 -18.92 4.72
C ALA A 105 -7.34 -19.35 3.71
N GLY A 106 -7.40 -18.89 2.45
CA GLY A 106 -6.48 -19.30 1.39
C GLY A 106 -5.26 -18.39 1.17
N TYR A 107 -5.22 -17.21 1.81
CA TYR A 107 -4.22 -16.17 1.51
C TYR A 107 -3.03 -16.12 2.47
N PHE A 108 -2.99 -17.02 3.47
CA PHE A 108 -1.94 -17.10 4.49
C PHE A 108 -1.24 -18.47 4.58
N GLN A 109 -1.29 -19.27 3.50
CA GLN A 109 -0.54 -20.53 3.39
C GLN A 109 0.82 -20.33 2.71
#